data_AF-A0A6A5A4N0-F1
#
_entry.id   AF-A0A6A5A4N0-F1
#
_cell.length_a   1.000
_cell.length_b   1.000
_cell.length_c   1.000
_cell.angle_alpha   90.00
_cell.angle_beta   90.00
_cell.angle_gamma   90.00
#
_symmetry.space_group_name_H-M   'P 1'
#
loop_
_entity.id
_entity.type
_entity.pdbx_description
1 polymer ?
#
loop_
_entity_poly.entity_id
_entity_poly.type
_entity_poly.pdbx_seq_one_letter_code
_entity_poly.pdbx_strand_id
1 'polypeptide(L)'
;MFLLFTCAKSPDTHEHWSSTCADAEAAVLAAYHSLSPRHRLAIVRVGSSQAEADNSPFRSDFDILLHDVPTFMRYERNNQGYANTSFVLEGQSVANADLIEYALTEAKSVTSTRKNSVETISDYAAYRRMARLFEDLVPTYLLFMSG
;
A
#
# COMPACT_ATOMS: atom_id res chain seq x y z
N MET A 1 -0.26 8.78 1.72
CA MET A 1 -1.21 7.77 2.24
C MET A 1 -0.43 6.54 2.67
N PHE A 2 -1.07 5.58 3.31
CA PHE A 2 -0.47 4.26 3.58
C PHE A 2 -1.20 3.19 2.78
N LEU A 3 -0.44 2.23 2.28
CA LEU A 3 -0.94 1.04 1.60
C LEU A 3 -0.60 -0.17 2.48
N LEU A 4 -1.60 -1.01 2.74
CA LEU A 4 -1.42 -2.34 3.29
C LEU A 4 -1.79 -3.34 2.20
N PHE A 5 -0.79 -3.96 1.58
CA PHE A 5 -0.98 -5.12 0.72
C PHE A 5 -1.16 -6.34 1.60
N THR A 6 -2.29 -7.02 1.47
CA THR A 6 -2.62 -8.21 2.25
C THR A 6 -3.35 -9.22 1.38
N CYS A 7 -3.39 -10.46 1.86
CA CYS A 7 -4.11 -11.56 1.24
C CYS A 7 -5.59 -11.20 1.02
N ALA A 8 -6.16 -11.61 -0.12
CA ALA A 8 -7.59 -11.55 -0.27
C ALA A 8 -8.28 -12.47 0.74
N LYS A 9 -9.50 -12.11 1.11
CA LYS A 9 -10.36 -12.94 1.95
C LYS A 9 -11.07 -13.96 1.06
N SER A 10 -11.16 -15.20 1.53
CA SER A 10 -11.97 -16.22 0.86
C SER A 10 -13.42 -15.73 0.73
N PRO A 11 -14.08 -15.94 -0.44
CA PRO A 11 -15.49 -15.62 -0.60
C PRO A 11 -16.40 -16.37 0.38
N ASP A 12 -16.01 -17.59 0.75
CA ASP A 12 -16.84 -18.50 1.53
C ASP A 12 -16.64 -18.32 3.05
N THR A 13 -15.38 -18.21 3.50
CA THR A 13 -15.07 -18.10 4.93
C THR A 13 -14.88 -16.66 5.39
N HIS A 14 -14.70 -15.71 4.46
CA HIS A 14 -14.28 -14.34 4.75
C HIS A 14 -12.97 -14.23 5.54
N GLU A 15 -12.18 -15.30 5.60
CA GLU A 15 -10.89 -15.34 6.28
C GLU A 15 -9.75 -15.14 5.27
N HIS A 16 -8.62 -14.67 5.78
CA HIS A 16 -7.39 -14.66 5.01
C HIS A 16 -6.89 -16.09 4.81
N TRP A 17 -6.34 -16.37 3.63
CA TRP A 17 -5.70 -17.66 3.38
C TRP A 17 -4.36 -17.84 4.13
N SER A 18 -3.80 -16.76 4.71
CA SER A 18 -2.61 -16.79 5.57
C SER A 18 -2.88 -16.09 6.90
N SER A 19 -2.47 -16.72 8.01
CA SER A 19 -2.56 -16.13 9.35
C SER A 19 -1.70 -14.86 9.47
N THR A 20 -0.53 -14.82 8.82
CA THR A 20 0.34 -13.64 8.83
C THR A 20 -0.37 -12.41 8.24
N CYS A 21 -1.19 -12.60 7.20
CA CYS A 21 -2.01 -11.53 6.63
C CYS A 21 -3.12 -11.07 7.57
N ALA A 22 -3.74 -11.99 8.32
CA ALA A 22 -4.76 -11.67 9.30
C ALA A 22 -4.18 -10.87 10.48
N ASP A 23 -3.06 -11.34 11.03
CA ASP A 23 -2.36 -10.70 12.15
C ASP A 23 -1.88 -9.29 11.77
N ALA A 24 -1.30 -9.15 10.56
CA ALA A 24 -0.87 -7.88 10.02
C ALA A 24 -2.03 -6.88 9.82
N GLU A 25 -3.15 -7.32 9.23
CA GLU A 25 -4.33 -6.45 9.05
C GLU A 25 -4.90 -6.00 10.39
N ALA A 26 -5.00 -6.90 11.36
CA ALA A 26 -5.47 -6.59 12.70
C ALA A 26 -4.53 -5.58 13.40
N ALA A 27 -3.22 -5.79 13.34
CA ALA A 27 -2.23 -4.90 13.95
C ALA A 27 -2.25 -3.50 13.34
N VAL A 28 -2.26 -3.40 12.00
CA VAL A 28 -2.31 -2.11 11.29
C VAL A 28 -3.60 -1.37 11.58
N LEU A 29 -4.76 -2.04 11.55
CA LEU A 29 -6.04 -1.42 11.87
C LEU A 29 -6.08 -0.94 13.33
N ALA A 30 -5.62 -1.76 14.28
CA ALA A 30 -5.58 -1.38 15.69
C ALA A 30 -4.73 -0.12 15.92
N ALA A 31 -3.50 -0.09 15.38
CA ALA A 31 -2.61 1.07 15.50
C ALA A 31 -3.19 2.31 14.80
N TYR A 32 -3.71 2.14 13.59
CA TYR A 32 -4.29 3.23 12.81
C TYR A 32 -5.54 3.83 13.48
N HIS A 33 -6.42 3.02 14.07
CA HIS A 33 -7.57 3.52 14.83
C HIS A 33 -7.15 4.21 16.13
N SER A 34 -6.18 3.64 16.85
CA SER A 34 -5.69 4.19 18.11
C SER A 34 -5.04 5.56 17.93
N LEU A 35 -4.14 5.69 16.94
CA LEU A 35 -3.42 6.93 16.67
C LEU A 35 -4.27 7.95 15.91
N SER A 36 -5.32 7.50 15.21
CA SER A 36 -6.18 8.33 14.37
C SER A 36 -5.38 9.30 13.47
N PRO A 37 -4.44 8.79 12.66
CA PRO A 37 -3.55 9.62 11.86
C PRO A 37 -4.36 10.38 10.80
N ARG A 38 -3.81 11.51 10.34
CA ARG A 38 -4.45 12.34 9.31
C ARG A 38 -4.34 11.76 7.90
N HIS A 39 -3.49 10.74 7.73
CA HIS A 39 -3.25 10.05 6.46
C HIS A 39 -4.35 9.04 6.19
N ARG A 40 -4.72 8.83 4.92
CA ARG A 40 -5.58 7.73 4.50
C ARG A 40 -4.83 6.39 4.57
N LEU A 41 -5.55 5.31 4.88
CA LEU A 41 -5.08 3.93 4.78
C LEU A 41 -5.89 3.21 3.69
N ALA A 42 -5.19 2.58 2.74
CA ALA A 42 -5.79 1.70 1.76
C ALA A 42 -5.34 0.25 2.00
N ILE A 43 -6.30 -0.64 2.18
CA ILE A 43 -6.08 -2.09 2.28
C ILE A 43 -6.23 -2.68 0.88
N VAL A 44 -5.12 -3.11 0.30
CA VAL A 44 -5.06 -3.69 -1.04
C VAL A 44 -5.09 -5.21 -0.92
N ARG A 45 -6.10 -5.85 -1.50
CA ARG A 45 -6.23 -7.32 -1.53
C ARG A 45 -5.44 -7.89 -2.71
N VAL A 46 -4.58 -8.84 -2.41
CA VAL A 46 -3.66 -9.44 -3.39
C VAL A 46 -3.85 -10.95 -3.38
N GLY A 47 -4.50 -11.46 -4.43
CA GLY A 47 -4.69 -12.89 -4.67
C GLY A 47 -5.54 -13.62 -3.63
N SER A 48 -6.33 -14.59 -4.07
CA SER A 48 -7.08 -15.50 -3.20
C SER A 48 -6.26 -16.69 -2.69
N SER A 49 -5.03 -16.84 -3.18
CA SER A 49 -4.04 -17.84 -2.76
C SER A 49 -2.62 -17.31 -2.89
N GLN A 50 -1.63 -18.01 -2.31
CA GLN A 50 -0.21 -17.69 -2.47
C GLN A 50 0.19 -17.64 -3.96
N ALA A 51 -0.22 -18.61 -4.77
CA ALA A 51 0.13 -18.66 -6.18
C ALA A 51 -0.44 -17.46 -6.97
N GLU A 52 -1.65 -17.00 -6.64
CA GLU A 52 -2.23 -15.80 -7.26
C GLU A 52 -1.55 -14.53 -6.78
N ALA A 53 -1.21 -14.44 -5.49
CA ALA A 53 -0.44 -13.33 -4.96
C ALA A 53 0.95 -13.25 -5.60
N ASP A 54 1.56 -14.41 -5.83
CA ASP A 54 2.88 -14.52 -6.44
C ASP A 54 2.91 -14.07 -7.90
N ASN A 55 1.80 -14.23 -8.61
CA ASN A 55 1.62 -13.81 -9.99
C ASN A 55 0.91 -12.45 -10.12
N SER A 56 0.78 -11.73 -9.02
CA SER A 56 0.07 -10.46 -9.01
C SER A 56 0.78 -9.39 -9.84
N PRO A 57 0.05 -8.54 -10.60
CA PRO A 57 0.65 -7.41 -11.33
C PRO A 57 1.38 -6.41 -10.40
N PHE A 58 1.07 -6.39 -9.10
CA PHE A 58 1.78 -5.58 -8.11
C PHE A 58 3.26 -5.94 -7.98
N ARG A 59 3.66 -7.18 -8.31
CA ARG A 59 5.06 -7.61 -8.30
C ARG A 59 5.93 -6.90 -9.34
N SER A 60 5.32 -6.52 -10.47
CA SER A 60 5.98 -5.87 -11.60
C SER A 60 5.67 -4.37 -11.71
N ASP A 61 4.83 -3.83 -10.82
CA ASP A 61 4.49 -2.40 -10.82
C ASP A 61 5.69 -1.60 -10.30
N PHE A 62 6.18 -0.64 -11.08
CA PHE A 62 7.44 0.06 -10.80
C PHE A 62 7.41 0.87 -9.50
N ASP A 63 6.26 1.41 -9.12
CA ASP A 63 6.13 2.24 -7.94
C ASP A 63 5.98 1.39 -6.65
N ILE A 64 5.52 0.14 -6.80
CA ILE A 64 5.22 -0.75 -5.67
C ILE A 64 6.29 -1.83 -5.49
N LEU A 65 6.67 -2.53 -6.57
CA LEU A 65 7.57 -3.69 -6.58
C LEU A 65 7.30 -4.67 -5.43
N LEU A 66 6.05 -5.14 -5.33
CA LEU A 66 5.62 -5.96 -4.21
C LEU A 66 6.41 -7.29 -4.15
N HIS A 67 7.25 -7.44 -3.14
CA HIS A 67 8.03 -8.67 -2.95
C HIS A 67 7.16 -9.78 -2.35
N ASP A 68 6.44 -9.48 -1.27
CA ASP A 68 5.60 -10.45 -0.57
C ASP A 68 4.36 -9.81 0.05
N VAL A 69 3.45 -10.65 0.54
CA VAL A 69 2.31 -10.23 1.37
C VAL A 69 2.37 -10.89 2.75
N PRO A 70 2.03 -10.17 3.83
CA PRO A 70 1.61 -8.77 3.86
C PRO A 70 2.78 -7.79 3.70
N THR A 71 2.49 -6.62 3.12
CA THR A 71 3.44 -5.50 3.03
C THR A 71 2.73 -4.20 3.38
N PHE A 72 3.29 -3.43 4.29
CA PHE A 72 2.82 -2.10 4.67
C PHE A 72 3.82 -1.05 4.22
N MET A 73 3.35 0.00 3.54
CA MET A 73 4.23 1.05 3.02
C MET A 73 3.53 2.39 2.97
N ARG A 74 4.32 3.45 3.11
CA ARG A 74 3.87 4.82 2.84
C ARG A 74 3.98 5.09 1.35
N TYR A 75 2.91 5.61 0.77
CA TYR A 75 2.81 6.00 -0.64
C TYR A 75 2.56 7.51 -0.72
N GLU A 76 3.53 8.23 -1.28
CA GLU A 76 3.50 9.69 -1.38
C GLU A 76 3.91 10.16 -2.76
N ARG A 77 3.43 11.35 -3.13
CA ARG A 77 3.91 12.02 -4.34
C ARG A 77 5.25 12.68 -4.04
N ASN A 78 6.25 12.42 -4.87
CA ASN A 78 7.55 13.08 -4.80
C ASN A 78 7.51 14.46 -5.48
N ASN A 79 8.56 15.25 -5.27
CA ASN A 79 8.68 16.61 -5.83
C ASN A 79 8.78 16.65 -7.37
N GLN A 80 8.97 15.49 -8.01
CA GLN A 80 9.09 15.36 -9.47
C GLN A 80 7.78 14.88 -10.12
N GLY A 81 6.71 14.71 -9.34
CA GLY A 81 5.41 14.30 -9.88
C GLY A 81 5.17 12.80 -9.94
N TYR A 82 6.12 11.98 -9.48
CA TYR A 82 5.98 10.53 -9.43
C TYR A 82 5.58 10.05 -8.05
N ALA A 83 5.06 8.83 -7.99
CA ALA A 83 4.89 8.15 -6.71
C ALA A 83 6.25 7.76 -6.11
N ASN A 84 6.30 7.72 -4.78
CA ASN A 84 7.42 7.24 -4.01
C ASN A 84 6.92 6.39 -2.84
N THR A 85 7.54 5.24 -2.65
CA THR A 85 7.28 4.34 -1.53
C THR A 85 8.37 4.50 -0.46
N SER A 86 7.96 4.49 0.81
CA SER A 86 8.86 4.60 1.96
C SER A 86 8.25 3.91 3.18
N PHE A 87 9.01 3.74 4.27
CA PHE A 87 8.55 3.01 5.47
C PHE A 87 7.95 1.64 5.12
N VAL A 88 8.70 0.85 4.36
CA VAL A 88 8.27 -0.48 3.92
C VAL A 88 8.52 -1.48 5.05
N LEU A 89 7.45 -2.15 5.48
CA LEU A 89 7.45 -3.29 6.39
C LEU A 89 6.88 -4.48 5.62
N GLU A 90 7.50 -5.64 5.76
CA GLU A 90 7.14 -6.86 5.02
C GLU A 90 6.99 -8.07 5.97
N GLY A 91 6.12 -9.00 5.59
CA GLY A 91 5.90 -10.25 6.30
C GLY A 91 5.53 -10.03 7.77
N GLN A 92 6.23 -10.70 8.67
CA GLN A 92 5.96 -10.62 10.12
C GLN A 92 6.22 -9.23 10.72
N SER A 93 7.07 -8.40 10.11
CA SER A 93 7.34 -7.06 10.62
C SER A 93 6.12 -6.13 10.55
N VAL A 94 5.15 -6.44 9.67
CA VAL A 94 3.89 -5.70 9.56
C VAL A 94 2.99 -5.90 10.78
N ALA A 95 3.18 -6.98 11.55
CA ALA A 95 2.44 -7.22 12.79
C ALA A 95 3.08 -6.56 14.02
N ASN A 96 4.25 -5.92 13.87
CA ASN A 96 4.93 -5.24 14.99
C ASN A 96 4.31 -3.85 15.23
N ALA A 97 3.58 -3.71 16.34
CA ALA A 97 2.86 -2.49 16.69
C ALA A 97 3.78 -1.25 16.77
N ASP A 98 4.97 -1.37 17.35
CA ASP A 98 5.90 -0.25 17.52
C ASP A 98 6.39 0.28 16.17
N LEU A 99 6.66 -0.61 15.21
CA LEU A 99 7.08 -0.23 13.86
C LEU A 99 5.95 0.46 13.08
N ILE A 100 4.72 -0.04 13.23
CA ILE A 100 3.55 0.58 12.60
C ILE A 100 3.31 1.97 13.20
N GLU A 101 3.35 2.10 14.52
CA GLU A 101 3.20 3.38 15.22
C GLU A 101 4.27 4.38 14.79
N TYR A 102 5.53 3.95 14.73
CA TYR A 102 6.63 4.77 14.23
C TYR A 102 6.36 5.26 12.80
N ALA A 103 5.98 4.35 11.90
CA ALA A 103 5.68 4.71 10.51
C ALA A 103 4.50 5.70 10.41
N LEU A 104 3.45 5.52 11.20
CA LEU A 104 2.25 6.37 11.20
C LEU A 104 2.49 7.76 11.81
N THR A 105 3.43 7.90 12.74
CA THR A 105 3.71 9.15 13.48
C THR A 105 4.80 10.02 12.84
N GLU A 106 5.89 9.41 12.37
CA GLU A 106 7.03 10.12 11.74
C GLU A 106 6.78 10.48 10.27
N ALA A 107 5.67 10.03 9.69
CA ALA A 107 5.29 10.39 8.34
C ALA A 107 4.99 11.89 8.22
N LYS A 108 5.98 12.66 7.73
CA LYS A 108 5.78 14.07 7.38
C LYS A 108 4.57 14.23 6.45
N SER A 109 3.66 15.11 6.84
CA SER A 109 2.42 15.43 6.11
C SER A 109 2.71 16.16 4.79
N VAL A 110 3.04 15.42 3.74
CA VAL A 110 3.11 15.95 2.37
C VAL A 110 1.67 16.00 1.83
N THR A 111 1.08 17.20 1.81
CA THR A 111 -0.19 17.60 1.16
C THR A 111 -1.53 17.34 1.90
N SER A 112 -2.03 18.44 2.49
CA SER A 112 -3.39 18.96 2.77
C SER A 112 -4.68 18.11 2.87
N THR A 113 -4.72 16.82 2.53
CA THR A 113 -6.00 16.06 2.58
C THR A 113 -6.22 15.42 3.95
N ARG A 114 -6.86 16.18 4.84
CA ARG A 114 -7.20 15.82 6.23
C ARG A 114 -8.41 14.89 6.30
N LYS A 115 -8.28 13.63 5.87
CA LYS A 115 -9.36 12.66 6.08
C LYS A 115 -8.80 11.33 6.52
N ASN A 116 -8.95 11.04 7.82
CA ASN A 116 -8.82 9.69 8.33
C ASN A 116 -9.92 8.84 7.66
N SER A 117 -9.51 7.92 6.80
CA SER A 117 -10.41 6.96 6.16
C SER A 117 -9.65 5.69 5.83
N VAL A 118 -10.29 4.55 6.07
CA VAL A 118 -9.85 3.25 5.60
C VAL A 118 -10.64 2.91 4.34
N GLU A 119 -9.95 2.57 3.26
CA GLU A 119 -10.56 2.07 2.02
C GLU A 119 -10.03 0.68 1.69
N THR A 120 -10.85 -0.16 1.07
CA THR A 120 -10.40 -1.47 0.57
C THR A 120 -10.35 -1.45 -0.95
N ILE A 121 -9.22 -1.85 -1.51
CA ILE A 121 -8.96 -1.95 -2.95
C ILE A 121 -8.91 -3.44 -3.28
N SER A 122 -9.85 -3.89 -4.11
CA SER A 122 -10.06 -5.30 -4.43
C SER A 122 -9.16 -5.83 -5.55
N ASP A 123 -8.67 -4.94 -6.42
CA ASP A 123 -7.97 -5.35 -7.64
C ASP A 123 -6.98 -4.28 -8.14
N TYR A 124 -6.13 -4.69 -9.08
CA TYR A 124 -5.09 -3.85 -9.67
C TYR A 124 -5.65 -2.67 -10.46
N ALA A 125 -6.80 -2.82 -11.14
CA ALA A 125 -7.40 -1.73 -11.89
C ALA A 125 -7.91 -0.61 -10.96
N ALA A 126 -8.47 -0.98 -9.82
CA ALA A 126 -8.87 -0.07 -8.75
C ALA A 126 -7.65 0.63 -8.13
N TYR A 127 -6.56 -0.11 -7.88
CA TYR A 127 -5.30 0.49 -7.47
C TYR A 127 -4.80 1.52 -8.50
N ARG A 128 -4.72 1.20 -9.79
CA ARG A 128 -4.23 2.14 -10.81
C ARG A 128 -5.09 3.39 -10.93
N ARG A 129 -6.42 3.31 -10.70
CA ARG A 129 -7.28 4.49 -10.63
C ARG A 129 -6.93 5.39 -9.45
N MET A 130 -6.61 4.80 -8.30
CA MET A 130 -6.14 5.54 -7.12
C MET A 130 -4.74 6.13 -7.35
N ALA A 131 -3.80 5.34 -7.89
CA ALA A 131 -2.42 5.75 -8.13
C ALA A 131 -2.31 6.97 -9.05
N ARG A 132 -3.19 7.10 -10.05
CA ARG A 132 -3.30 8.29 -10.92
C ARG A 132 -3.57 9.61 -10.18
N LEU A 133 -4.03 9.57 -8.93
CA LEU A 133 -4.18 10.79 -8.11
C LEU A 133 -2.84 11.31 -7.58
N PHE A 134 -1.79 10.48 -7.63
CA PHE A 134 -0.46 10.76 -7.11
C PHE A 134 0.59 10.90 -8.22
N GLU A 135 0.31 10.40 -9.43
CA GLU A 135 1.16 10.49 -10.62
C GLU A 135 0.75 11.69 -11.50
N ASP A 136 1.73 12.42 -12.06
CA ASP A 136 1.45 13.40 -13.12
C ASP A 136 1.07 12.68 -14.44
N LEU A 137 -0.01 13.13 -15.07
CA LEU A 137 -0.55 12.59 -16.33
C LEU A 137 0.34 12.84 -17.56
N VAL A 138 1.50 13.46 -17.41
CA VAL A 138 2.35 13.90 -18.53
C VAL A 138 3.62 13.05 -18.58
N PRO A 139 3.74 12.10 -19.51
CA PRO A 139 4.98 11.36 -19.69
C PRO A 139 6.10 12.34 -20.10
N THR A 140 7.15 12.40 -19.28
CA THR A 140 8.38 13.09 -19.67
C THR A 140 9.11 12.21 -20.67
N TYR A 141 8.85 12.39 -21.95
CA TYR A 141 9.61 11.73 -23.01
C TYR A 141 11.02 12.31 -23.05
N LEU A 142 12.03 11.48 -22.79
CA LEU A 142 13.43 11.78 -23.12
C LEU A 142 13.63 11.60 -24.63
N LEU A 143 13.50 12.68 -25.40
CA LEU A 143 13.91 12.71 -26.81
C LEU A 143 15.43 12.90 -26.88
N PHE A 144 16.16 11.83 -27.16
CA PHE A 144 17.56 11.92 -27.58
C PHE A 144 17.59 12.36 -29.05
N MET A 145 17.85 13.65 -29.30
CA MET A 145 18.20 14.11 -30.64
C MET A 145 19.71 13.99 -30.82
N SER A 146 20.15 12.98 -31.58
CA SER A 146 21.53 12.94 -32.10
C SER A 146 21.61 13.85 -33.33
N GLY A 147 22.48 14.85 -33.27
CA GLY A 147 22.90 15.66 -34.42
C GLY A 147 24.09 15.05 -35.15
#